data_AF-A0A1T4QKV0-F1
#
_entry.id   AF-A0A1T4QKV0-F1
#
_cell.length_a   1.000
_cell.length_b   1.000
_cell.length_c   1.000
_cell.angle_alpha   90.00
_cell.angle_beta   90.00
_cell.angle_gamma   90.00
#
_symmetry.space_group_name_H-M   'P 1'
#
loop_
_entity.id
_entity.type
_entity.pdbx_description
1 polymer ?
#
loop_
_entity_poly.entity_id
_entity_poly.type
_entity_poly.pdbx_seq_one_letter_code
_entity_poly.pdbx_strand_id
1 'polypeptide(L)'
;MRLGAAAGAACLAAALSGCATVPTSGPIVEGAGRGNAAGQDGTYVRQIPAGPQRGVDEAALVKGFLKDMGSVEDDYRAPRMYMTPEKQATWRPDGTVLVYGEIDAVGLDVATAEGGETATVRMRTEQVATIEASGQYVPATSGQVIDVTFDLVKVEGEWRIAELPQELVLSRRDVDRVYRPLNLYFFNRDMGTLVPDPVLLPVQSTTDLPDQLSRLLARMLVSGPTEWLQPAVRSAFPPGTNAAVAYDTGHLTVELTTGESEYIGSEQRVGMAAQLVWTLKQLPEVQELTLRLDGEEIEVPGSQDEGLQIGGDYWNSVNPSGVNGALRSYFVRDGQLWSLDSSQQEARVEGAAGVGGTPLEQHAVSLDERWVAGITAGHHRVVTTEMVDGSEYAIVLDGGDYTALSWDGYGNLWAVEDISSGGDVAERADAEDVDDDTEPGDTPRTEPSPREPKSPGTRLWMLPGGSDPVQVNAPELAGRTVTQLRASRDGTRVAVLVGEGDGTRLLVGRVVHADGGVALEHLIPLAMDLDHVSDIAWRGADQLAVLGRKERGALQAYLVSLDGSTESTSAGAAAGSDMKTIAAAPGQPLLAGVEDDYLSMTNDRLMWQRVTDGANPVYPG
;
A
#
# COMPACT_ATOMS: atom_id res chain seq x y z
N MET A 1 -1.17 78.85 22.12
CA MET A 1 -1.33 78.07 20.87
C MET A 1 0.00 77.44 20.40
N ARG A 2 0.80 76.86 21.32
CA ARG A 2 2.10 76.23 21.00
C ARG A 2 2.41 74.95 21.79
N LEU A 3 1.49 74.47 22.65
CA LEU A 3 1.61 73.16 23.33
C LEU A 3 0.79 72.03 22.69
N GLY A 4 -0.21 72.36 21.85
CA GLY A 4 -1.02 71.33 21.17
C GLY A 4 -0.33 70.65 19.98
N ALA A 5 0.63 71.34 19.35
CA ALA A 5 1.33 70.81 18.17
C ALA A 5 2.43 69.78 18.51
N ALA A 6 2.99 69.84 19.72
CA ALA A 6 4.04 68.91 20.16
C ALA A 6 3.46 67.55 20.60
N ALA A 7 2.27 67.53 21.21
CA ALA A 7 1.61 66.29 21.62
C ALA A 7 1.09 65.48 20.41
N GLY A 8 0.60 66.16 19.36
CA GLY A 8 0.13 65.50 18.14
C GLY A 8 1.25 64.84 17.33
N ALA A 9 2.44 65.44 17.29
CA ALA A 9 3.58 64.88 16.56
C ALA A 9 4.21 63.66 17.26
N ALA A 10 4.18 63.61 18.59
CA ALA A 10 4.68 62.46 19.35
C ALA A 10 3.77 61.23 19.25
N CYS A 11 2.44 61.41 19.21
CA CYS A 11 1.49 60.31 19.00
C CYS A 11 1.50 59.77 17.56
N LEU A 12 1.84 60.59 16.55
CA LEU A 12 1.96 60.12 15.16
C LEU A 12 3.27 59.36 14.89
N ALA A 13 4.35 59.66 15.62
CA ALA A 13 5.62 58.96 15.48
C ALA A 13 5.60 57.56 16.13
N ALA A 14 4.84 57.36 17.21
CA ALA A 14 4.69 56.04 17.85
C ALA A 14 3.80 55.06 17.04
N ALA A 15 2.97 55.56 16.12
CA ALA A 15 2.13 54.74 15.25
C ALA A 15 2.86 54.22 13.99
N LEU A 16 4.10 54.64 13.74
CA LEU A 16 4.88 54.28 12.54
C LEU A 16 6.07 53.34 12.80
N SER A 17 6.31 52.89 14.04
CA SER A 17 7.38 51.93 14.35
C SER A 17 6.89 50.52 14.67
N GLY A 18 5.64 50.19 14.32
CA GLY A 18 5.09 48.83 14.39
C GLY A 18 5.41 48.02 13.14
N CYS A 19 6.69 47.84 12.78
CA CYS A 19 7.06 46.78 11.84
C CYS A 19 7.01 45.46 12.62
N ALA A 20 5.86 44.78 12.60
CA ALA A 20 5.82 43.37 12.94
C ALA A 20 6.54 42.60 11.83
N THR A 21 7.80 42.28 12.05
CA THR A 21 8.53 41.31 11.23
C THR A 21 7.93 39.94 11.49
N VAL A 22 7.15 39.45 10.54
CA VAL A 22 6.78 38.03 10.48
C VAL A 22 8.08 37.23 10.33
N PRO A 23 8.39 36.28 11.23
CA PRO A 23 9.53 35.39 11.04
C PRO A 23 9.33 34.61 9.74
N THR A 24 10.17 34.85 8.74
CA THR A 24 10.16 34.10 7.46
C THR A 24 10.88 32.75 7.56
N SER A 25 11.22 32.33 8.77
CA SER A 25 11.92 31.09 9.06
C SER A 25 11.56 30.68 10.49
N GLY A 26 10.45 29.96 10.60
CA GLY A 26 10.20 29.02 11.70
C GLY A 26 10.69 27.63 11.28
N PRO A 27 10.96 26.71 12.21
CA PRO A 27 11.24 25.33 11.87
C PRO A 27 10.08 24.79 11.02
N ILE A 28 10.41 24.24 9.85
CA ILE A 28 9.47 23.49 9.02
C ILE A 28 9.13 22.26 9.86
N VAL A 29 7.91 22.19 10.38
CA VAL A 29 7.37 20.93 10.89
C VAL A 29 6.98 20.14 9.65
N GLU A 30 7.86 19.21 9.27
CA GLU A 30 7.56 18.21 8.26
C GLU A 30 6.43 17.33 8.78
N GLY A 31 5.21 17.64 8.35
CA GLY A 31 4.13 16.67 8.45
C GLY A 31 4.51 15.48 7.58
N ALA A 32 4.63 14.30 8.19
CA ALA A 32 4.75 13.02 7.50
C ALA A 32 3.80 13.02 6.30
N GLY A 33 4.40 12.81 5.11
CA GLY A 33 3.81 12.89 3.79
C GLY A 33 2.29 13.08 3.77
N ARG A 34 1.85 14.34 3.65
CA ARG A 34 0.69 14.60 2.79
C ARG A 34 1.10 14.08 1.43
N GLY A 35 0.73 12.83 1.14
CA GLY A 35 0.71 12.35 -0.23
C GLY A 35 0.02 13.46 -1.00
N ASN A 36 0.68 13.96 -2.04
CA ASN A 36 -0.01 14.70 -3.07
C ASN A 36 -1.03 13.73 -3.67
N ALA A 37 -2.18 13.58 -3.01
CA ALA A 37 -3.45 13.47 -3.68
C ALA A 37 -3.68 14.81 -4.39
N ALA A 38 -2.78 15.17 -5.31
CA ALA A 38 -2.99 16.20 -6.30
C ALA A 38 -4.09 15.66 -7.23
N GLY A 39 -5.33 15.81 -6.76
CA GLY A 39 -6.53 15.21 -7.31
C GLY A 39 -7.71 15.10 -6.33
N GLN A 40 -7.48 15.12 -5.00
CA GLN A 40 -8.55 15.02 -4.01
C GLN A 40 -8.72 16.27 -3.12
N ASP A 41 -8.67 17.46 -3.72
CA ASP A 41 -9.65 18.50 -3.34
C ASP A 41 -11.03 18.02 -3.84
N GLY A 42 -11.47 16.91 -3.26
CA GLY A 42 -12.58 16.08 -3.71
C GLY A 42 -13.88 16.79 -3.39
N THR A 43 -14.24 17.77 -4.21
CA THR A 43 -15.63 18.22 -4.31
C THR A 43 -16.48 16.97 -4.53
N TYR A 44 -17.20 16.56 -3.48
CA TYR A 44 -18.18 15.50 -3.62
C TYR A 44 -19.14 15.92 -4.74
N VAL A 45 -19.08 15.21 -5.86
CA VAL A 45 -19.99 15.47 -6.98
C VAL A 45 -21.26 14.69 -6.67
N ARG A 46 -22.24 15.40 -6.08
CA ARG A 46 -23.54 14.82 -5.80
C ARG A 46 -24.21 14.36 -7.10
N GLN A 47 -24.38 13.06 -7.28
CA GLN A 47 -25.27 12.55 -8.32
C GLN A 47 -26.70 12.83 -7.89
N ILE A 48 -27.49 13.40 -8.78
CA ILE A 48 -28.94 13.48 -8.61
C ILE A 48 -29.51 12.20 -9.23
N PRO A 49 -29.99 11.24 -8.41
CA PRO A 49 -30.53 10.00 -8.94
C PRO A 49 -31.81 10.28 -9.73
N ALA A 50 -31.99 9.54 -10.83
CA ALA A 50 -33.14 9.74 -11.72
C ALA A 50 -34.41 9.06 -11.18
N GLY A 51 -34.25 7.98 -10.40
CA GLY A 51 -35.33 7.10 -9.98
C GLY A 51 -35.94 6.29 -11.12
N PRO A 52 -36.84 5.34 -10.81
CA PRO A 52 -37.46 4.48 -11.81
C PRO A 52 -38.31 5.32 -12.77
N GLN A 53 -38.01 5.19 -14.07
CA GLN A 53 -38.79 5.83 -15.13
C GLN A 53 -40.07 5.04 -15.39
N ARG A 54 -41.15 5.72 -15.77
CA ARG A 54 -42.44 5.06 -16.08
C ARG A 54 -42.38 4.30 -17.39
N GLY A 55 -43.03 3.13 -17.44
CA GLY A 55 -43.19 2.31 -18.63
C GLY A 55 -41.89 1.68 -19.16
N VAL A 56 -40.84 1.63 -18.33
CA VAL A 56 -39.60 0.91 -18.68
C VAL A 56 -39.82 -0.59 -18.60
N ASP A 57 -39.09 -1.33 -19.44
CA ASP A 57 -39.03 -2.78 -19.37
C ASP A 57 -38.17 -3.28 -18.19
N GLU A 58 -38.15 -4.59 -18.01
CA GLU A 58 -37.45 -5.30 -16.95
C GLU A 58 -35.95 -4.98 -16.91
N ALA A 59 -35.28 -5.02 -18.07
CA ALA A 59 -33.86 -4.77 -18.18
C ALA A 59 -33.52 -3.30 -17.89
N ALA A 60 -34.34 -2.37 -18.40
CA ALA A 60 -34.17 -0.94 -18.16
C ALA A 60 -34.44 -0.57 -16.69
N LEU A 61 -35.36 -1.25 -15.99
CA LEU A 61 -35.55 -1.09 -14.55
C LEU A 61 -34.27 -1.47 -13.79
N VAL A 62 -33.72 -2.66 -14.05
CA VAL A 62 -32.50 -3.14 -13.39
C VAL A 62 -31.30 -2.25 -13.73
N LYS A 63 -31.14 -1.84 -15.00
CA LYS A 63 -30.06 -0.91 -15.39
C LYS A 63 -30.19 0.46 -14.70
N GLY A 64 -31.41 0.95 -14.50
CA GLY A 64 -31.67 2.17 -13.71
C GLY A 64 -31.33 1.99 -12.23
N PHE A 65 -31.73 0.86 -11.64
CA PHE A 65 -31.40 0.51 -10.27
C PHE A 65 -29.89 0.46 -10.03
N LEU A 66 -29.13 -0.21 -10.90
CA LEU A 66 -27.66 -0.26 -10.83
C LEU A 66 -27.01 1.13 -10.89
N LYS A 67 -27.53 2.03 -11.75
CA LYS A 67 -27.03 3.41 -11.87
C LYS A 67 -27.31 4.29 -10.66
N ASP A 68 -28.41 4.03 -9.96
CA ASP A 68 -28.78 4.78 -8.76
C ASP A 68 -28.18 4.15 -7.49
N MET A 69 -27.63 2.93 -7.56
CA MET A 69 -27.08 2.19 -6.42
C MET A 69 -25.94 2.90 -5.70
N GLY A 70 -25.14 3.70 -6.42
CA GLY A 70 -24.12 4.56 -5.83
C GLY A 70 -24.68 5.73 -5.00
N SER A 71 -26.00 5.90 -4.91
CA SER A 71 -26.63 6.96 -4.11
C SER A 71 -26.84 6.49 -2.67
N VAL A 72 -25.80 6.66 -1.84
CA VAL A 72 -25.76 6.26 -0.42
C VAL A 72 -26.61 7.14 0.53
N GLU A 73 -27.08 8.29 0.06
CA GLU A 73 -27.84 9.27 0.85
C GLU A 73 -29.17 8.71 1.38
N ASP A 74 -29.58 9.19 2.57
CA ASP A 74 -30.85 8.86 3.21
C ASP A 74 -31.12 7.34 3.32
N ASP A 75 -30.10 6.54 3.68
CA ASP A 75 -30.16 5.06 3.71
C ASP A 75 -30.59 4.48 2.34
N TYR A 76 -29.83 4.81 1.30
CA TYR A 76 -30.08 4.33 -0.07
C TYR A 76 -31.49 4.63 -0.57
N ARG A 77 -32.03 5.82 -0.25
CA ARG A 77 -33.40 6.19 -0.60
C ARG A 77 -33.70 6.04 -2.08
N ALA A 78 -32.76 6.41 -2.95
CA ALA A 78 -32.97 6.33 -4.39
C ALA A 78 -33.03 4.89 -4.94
N PRO A 79 -32.06 4.01 -4.64
CA PRO A 79 -32.15 2.58 -4.97
C PRO A 79 -33.43 1.92 -4.46
N ARG A 80 -33.87 2.27 -3.24
CA ARG A 80 -35.11 1.75 -2.66
C ARG A 80 -36.33 2.06 -3.54
N MET A 81 -36.38 3.18 -4.26
CA MET A 81 -37.54 3.52 -5.10
C MET A 81 -37.84 2.49 -6.21
N TYR A 82 -36.86 1.69 -6.62
CA TYR A 82 -37.02 0.63 -7.63
C TYR A 82 -37.69 -0.64 -7.08
N MET A 83 -37.77 -0.79 -5.75
CA MET A 83 -38.24 -1.98 -5.08
C MET A 83 -39.75 -1.94 -4.82
N THR A 84 -40.37 -3.09 -4.54
CA THR A 84 -41.74 -3.15 -4.00
C THR A 84 -41.80 -2.53 -2.60
N PRO A 85 -42.96 -2.01 -2.14
CA PRO A 85 -43.09 -1.44 -0.80
C PRO A 85 -42.62 -2.37 0.32
N GLU A 86 -42.90 -3.67 0.20
CA GLU A 86 -42.49 -4.70 1.15
C GLU A 86 -40.95 -4.84 1.18
N LYS A 87 -40.32 -4.85 0.00
CA LYS A 87 -38.87 -4.99 -0.08
C LYS A 87 -38.14 -3.71 0.33
N GLN A 88 -38.69 -2.54 0.04
CA GLN A 88 -38.18 -1.24 0.52
C GLN A 88 -38.01 -1.22 2.04
N ALA A 89 -38.99 -1.75 2.77
CA ALA A 89 -38.99 -1.76 4.23
C ALA A 89 -37.96 -2.74 4.82
N THR A 90 -37.67 -3.83 4.13
CA THR A 90 -36.92 -4.98 4.68
C THR A 90 -35.49 -5.10 4.17
N TRP A 91 -35.17 -4.58 2.97
CA TRP A 91 -33.83 -4.68 2.40
C TRP A 91 -32.82 -3.90 3.25
N ARG A 92 -31.75 -4.59 3.66
CA ARG A 92 -30.62 -4.04 4.39
C ARG A 92 -29.36 -4.59 3.72
N PRO A 93 -28.54 -3.74 3.09
CA PRO A 93 -27.24 -4.17 2.60
C PRO A 93 -26.40 -4.74 3.74
N ASP A 94 -25.64 -5.79 3.47
CA ASP A 94 -24.76 -6.44 4.45
C ASP A 94 -23.41 -5.71 4.63
N GLY A 95 -23.13 -4.74 3.77
CA GLY A 95 -21.89 -3.97 3.75
C GLY A 95 -20.90 -4.43 2.67
N THR A 96 -21.14 -5.60 2.05
CA THR A 96 -20.33 -6.12 0.95
C THR A 96 -20.67 -5.39 -0.35
N VAL A 97 -19.66 -5.07 -1.15
CA VAL A 97 -19.81 -4.45 -2.48
C VAL A 97 -19.12 -5.30 -3.54
N LEU A 98 -19.86 -5.72 -4.55
CA LEU A 98 -19.34 -6.30 -5.78
C LEU A 98 -19.09 -5.18 -6.80
N VAL A 99 -17.83 -5.02 -7.21
CA VAL A 99 -17.42 -3.95 -8.12
C VAL A 99 -17.32 -4.49 -9.53
N TYR A 100 -18.03 -3.87 -10.47
CA TYR A 100 -17.88 -4.13 -11.91
C TYR A 100 -17.26 -2.93 -12.62
N GLY A 101 -16.74 -3.12 -13.84
CA GLY A 101 -16.10 -2.05 -14.62
C GLY A 101 -17.10 -1.00 -15.09
N GLU A 102 -17.72 -1.25 -16.23
CA GLU A 102 -18.63 -0.31 -16.91
C GLU A 102 -20.04 -0.88 -17.07
N ILE A 103 -21.06 -0.03 -16.91
CA ILE A 103 -22.47 -0.44 -16.98
C ILE A 103 -22.87 -1.01 -18.34
N ASP A 104 -22.14 -0.66 -19.40
CA ASP A 104 -22.41 -1.14 -20.76
C ASP A 104 -21.81 -2.53 -21.03
N ALA A 105 -20.90 -3.01 -20.17
CA ALA A 105 -20.40 -4.38 -20.21
C ALA A 105 -21.34 -5.38 -19.49
N VAL A 106 -22.36 -4.88 -18.78
CA VAL A 106 -23.30 -5.71 -18.01
C VAL A 106 -24.27 -6.42 -18.95
N GLY A 107 -24.20 -7.75 -18.97
CA GLY A 107 -25.18 -8.62 -19.63
C GLY A 107 -26.41 -8.85 -18.76
N LEU A 108 -27.60 -8.69 -19.33
CA LEU A 108 -28.88 -8.94 -18.66
C LEU A 108 -29.69 -9.98 -19.45
N ASP A 109 -29.92 -11.14 -18.84
CA ASP A 109 -30.79 -12.18 -19.37
C ASP A 109 -32.18 -12.05 -18.71
N VAL A 110 -33.21 -11.73 -19.50
CA VAL A 110 -34.58 -11.53 -19.02
C VAL A 110 -35.44 -12.75 -19.30
N ALA A 111 -36.12 -13.26 -18.27
CA ALA A 111 -37.12 -14.32 -18.35
C ALA A 111 -38.46 -13.84 -17.76
N THR A 112 -39.35 -13.37 -18.62
CA THR A 112 -40.70 -12.94 -18.22
C THR A 112 -41.63 -14.16 -18.11
N ALA A 113 -42.37 -14.26 -17.01
CA ALA A 113 -43.29 -15.37 -16.77
C ALA A 113 -44.53 -15.31 -17.67
N GLU A 114 -45.17 -16.47 -17.85
CA GLU A 114 -46.46 -16.56 -18.54
C GLU A 114 -47.52 -15.72 -17.81
N GLY A 115 -48.10 -14.74 -18.51
CA GLY A 115 -49.00 -13.73 -17.93
C GLY A 115 -48.39 -12.33 -17.82
N GLY A 116 -47.06 -12.18 -17.91
CA GLY A 116 -46.41 -10.87 -18.03
C GLY A 116 -46.47 -9.98 -16.79
N GLU A 117 -46.71 -10.56 -15.61
CA GLU A 117 -46.81 -9.85 -14.32
C GLU A 117 -45.58 -10.06 -13.41
N THR A 118 -44.78 -11.09 -13.68
CA THR A 118 -43.52 -11.37 -12.99
C THR A 118 -42.41 -11.65 -14.01
N ALA A 119 -41.17 -11.36 -13.62
CA ALA A 119 -40.00 -11.64 -14.44
C ALA A 119 -38.78 -11.89 -13.56
N THR A 120 -37.82 -12.64 -14.07
CA THR A 120 -36.50 -12.80 -13.48
C THR A 120 -35.47 -12.17 -14.42
N VAL A 121 -34.59 -11.34 -13.88
CA VAL A 121 -33.49 -10.71 -14.61
C VAL A 121 -32.18 -11.19 -14.01
N ARG A 122 -31.40 -11.95 -14.78
CA ARG A 122 -30.06 -12.40 -14.38
C ARG A 122 -29.01 -11.46 -14.95
N MET A 123 -28.22 -10.87 -14.06
CA MET A 123 -27.10 -10.00 -14.39
C MET A 123 -25.80 -10.79 -14.41
N ARG A 124 -25.00 -10.61 -15.47
CA ARG A 124 -23.62 -11.10 -15.53
C ARG A 124 -22.65 -10.02 -16.02
N THR A 125 -21.52 -9.91 -15.35
CA THR A 125 -20.41 -9.02 -15.76
C THR A 125 -19.09 -9.53 -15.19
N GLU A 126 -17.98 -9.15 -15.80
CA GLU A 126 -16.66 -9.31 -15.19
C GLU A 126 -16.61 -8.56 -13.85
N GLN A 127 -16.02 -9.23 -12.85
CA GLN A 127 -15.81 -8.64 -11.54
C GLN A 127 -14.45 -7.95 -11.51
N VAL A 128 -14.41 -6.72 -11.02
CA VAL A 128 -13.19 -5.94 -10.82
C VAL A 128 -12.63 -6.18 -9.41
N ALA A 129 -13.50 -6.17 -8.40
CA ALA A 129 -13.12 -6.37 -7.00
C ALA A 129 -14.33 -6.71 -6.12
N THR A 130 -14.05 -7.07 -4.88
CA THR A 130 -14.99 -7.06 -3.76
C THR A 130 -14.53 -6.01 -2.74
N ILE A 131 -15.43 -5.19 -2.22
CA ILE A 131 -15.21 -4.48 -0.95
C ILE A 131 -15.93 -5.28 0.12
N GLU A 132 -15.19 -5.87 1.05
CA GLU A 132 -15.78 -6.63 2.13
C GLU A 132 -16.50 -5.73 3.13
N ALA A 133 -17.36 -6.30 3.98
CA ALA A 133 -18.02 -5.56 5.05
C ALA A 133 -17.03 -4.92 6.05
N SER A 134 -15.81 -5.45 6.13
CA SER A 134 -14.67 -4.87 6.86
C SER A 134 -14.11 -3.59 6.22
N GLY A 135 -14.53 -3.26 5.00
CA GLY A 135 -13.97 -2.20 4.17
C GLY A 135 -12.76 -2.65 3.35
N GLN A 136 -12.27 -3.88 3.52
CA GLN A 136 -11.13 -4.37 2.74
C GLN A 136 -11.47 -4.43 1.25
N TYR A 137 -10.64 -3.81 0.40
CA TYR A 137 -10.74 -3.95 -1.05
C TYR A 137 -9.91 -5.16 -1.51
N VAL A 138 -10.58 -6.12 -2.13
CA VAL A 138 -9.99 -7.37 -2.64
C VAL A 138 -10.14 -7.40 -4.16
N PRO A 139 -9.05 -7.21 -4.92
CA PRO A 139 -9.08 -7.33 -6.38
C PRO A 139 -9.56 -8.70 -6.82
N ALA A 140 -10.35 -8.74 -7.89
CA ALA A 140 -10.84 -9.99 -8.44
C ALA A 140 -9.73 -10.79 -9.13
N THR A 141 -9.84 -12.12 -9.11
CA THR A 141 -8.95 -12.97 -9.90
C THR A 141 -9.39 -12.95 -11.37
N SER A 142 -8.46 -13.12 -12.31
CA SER A 142 -8.77 -13.11 -13.75
C SER A 142 -9.90 -14.10 -14.10
N GLY A 143 -10.91 -13.61 -14.83
CA GLY A 143 -12.07 -14.38 -15.27
C GLY A 143 -13.18 -14.55 -14.22
N GLN A 144 -13.02 -13.97 -13.03
CA GLN A 144 -14.08 -13.93 -12.03
C GLN A 144 -15.24 -13.04 -12.52
N VAL A 145 -16.47 -13.50 -12.30
CA VAL A 145 -17.69 -12.82 -12.75
C VAL A 145 -18.67 -12.60 -11.61
N ILE A 146 -19.38 -11.47 -11.66
CA ILE A 146 -20.57 -11.23 -10.87
C ILE A 146 -21.74 -11.90 -11.59
N ASP A 147 -22.48 -12.76 -10.89
CA ASP A 147 -23.69 -13.41 -11.41
C ASP A 147 -24.80 -13.32 -10.35
N VAL A 148 -25.68 -12.33 -10.51
CA VAL A 148 -26.74 -12.02 -9.55
C VAL A 148 -28.11 -12.01 -10.22
N THR A 149 -29.15 -12.30 -9.47
CA THR A 149 -30.51 -12.41 -9.99
C THR A 149 -31.45 -11.45 -9.26
N PHE A 150 -32.32 -10.79 -10.03
CA PHE A 150 -33.38 -9.94 -9.55
C PHE A 150 -34.73 -10.55 -9.92
N ASP A 151 -35.63 -10.67 -8.94
CA ASP A 151 -37.02 -11.03 -9.21
C ASP A 151 -37.87 -9.76 -9.23
N LEU A 152 -38.67 -9.62 -10.29
CA LEU A 152 -39.48 -8.44 -10.56
C LEU A 152 -40.97 -8.82 -10.56
N VAL A 153 -41.79 -7.87 -10.11
CA VAL A 153 -43.25 -7.94 -10.15
C VAL A 153 -43.82 -6.60 -10.59
N LYS A 154 -44.97 -6.60 -11.28
CA LYS A 154 -45.70 -5.37 -11.55
C LYS A 154 -46.47 -4.89 -10.34
N VAL A 155 -46.29 -3.62 -10.00
CA VAL A 155 -47.07 -2.88 -9.01
C VAL A 155 -47.74 -1.72 -9.72
N GLU A 156 -49.07 -1.70 -9.74
CA GLU A 156 -49.87 -0.69 -10.48
C GLU A 156 -49.49 -0.59 -11.97
N GLY A 157 -49.13 -1.72 -12.58
CA GLY A 157 -48.75 -1.82 -14.00
C GLY A 157 -47.28 -1.48 -14.31
N GLU A 158 -46.49 -1.13 -13.30
CA GLU A 158 -45.07 -0.76 -13.44
C GLU A 158 -44.16 -1.81 -12.78
N TRP A 159 -43.03 -2.15 -13.41
CA TRP A 159 -42.10 -3.12 -12.85
C TRP A 159 -41.42 -2.63 -11.56
N ARG A 160 -41.32 -3.49 -10.55
CA ARG A 160 -40.60 -3.26 -9.29
C ARG A 160 -39.81 -4.50 -8.88
N ILE A 161 -38.67 -4.28 -8.23
CA ILE A 161 -37.80 -5.35 -7.71
C ILE A 161 -38.41 -5.90 -6.42
N ALA A 162 -38.77 -7.19 -6.43
CA ALA A 162 -39.31 -7.92 -5.29
C ALA A 162 -38.20 -8.62 -4.50
N GLU A 163 -37.23 -9.24 -5.18
CA GLU A 163 -36.06 -9.88 -4.56
C GLU A 163 -34.76 -9.47 -5.25
N LEU A 164 -33.70 -9.37 -4.45
CA LEU A 164 -32.35 -8.97 -4.85
C LEU A 164 -31.32 -9.43 -3.80
N PRO A 165 -30.04 -9.55 -4.16
CA PRO A 165 -28.95 -9.80 -3.21
C PRO A 165 -28.86 -8.75 -2.07
N GLN A 166 -28.16 -9.13 -0.99
CA GLN A 166 -27.85 -8.19 0.10
C GLN A 166 -26.61 -7.36 -0.22
N GLU A 167 -25.70 -7.92 -1.01
CA GLU A 167 -24.52 -7.26 -1.51
C GLU A 167 -24.90 -6.09 -2.41
N LEU A 168 -24.19 -4.97 -2.26
CA LEU A 168 -24.28 -3.87 -3.21
C LEU A 168 -23.53 -4.24 -4.48
N VAL A 169 -24.03 -3.80 -5.63
CA VAL A 169 -23.38 -4.00 -6.92
C VAL A 169 -23.12 -2.62 -7.54
N LEU A 170 -21.88 -2.15 -7.45
CA LEU A 170 -21.48 -0.80 -7.83
C LEU A 170 -20.52 -0.83 -9.02
N SER A 171 -20.65 0.18 -9.90
CA SER A 171 -19.62 0.39 -10.92
C SER A 171 -18.34 0.90 -10.25
N ARG A 172 -17.18 0.65 -10.88
CA ARG A 172 -15.90 1.21 -10.46
C ARG A 172 -15.98 2.74 -10.30
N ARG A 173 -16.64 3.41 -11.24
CA ARG A 173 -16.87 4.85 -11.20
C ARG A 173 -17.71 5.30 -10.00
N ASP A 174 -18.71 4.53 -9.59
CA ASP A 174 -19.49 4.85 -8.39
C ASP A 174 -18.62 4.72 -7.14
N VAL A 175 -17.82 3.65 -7.03
CA VAL A 175 -16.86 3.46 -5.94
C VAL A 175 -15.89 4.64 -5.85
N ASP A 176 -15.23 5.01 -6.95
CA ASP A 176 -14.29 6.12 -6.99
C ASP A 176 -14.92 7.46 -6.57
N ARG A 177 -16.22 7.62 -6.81
CA ARG A 177 -16.96 8.83 -6.44
C ARG A 177 -17.35 8.85 -4.97
N VAL A 178 -17.92 7.76 -4.45
CA VAL A 178 -18.60 7.75 -3.13
C VAL A 178 -17.86 7.00 -2.05
N TYR A 179 -16.74 6.34 -2.35
CA TYR A 179 -15.87 5.73 -1.34
C TYR A 179 -14.55 6.49 -1.21
N ARG A 180 -13.94 6.44 -0.03
CA ARG A 180 -12.60 6.97 0.22
C ARG A 180 -11.74 5.94 0.95
N PRO A 181 -10.49 5.75 0.51
CA PRO A 181 -9.54 4.91 1.23
C PRO A 181 -9.06 5.66 2.48
N LEU A 182 -9.07 4.97 3.62
CA LEU A 182 -8.57 5.43 4.91
C LEU A 182 -7.85 4.26 5.57
N ASN A 183 -6.94 4.53 6.51
CA ASN A 183 -6.24 3.45 7.22
C ASN A 183 -6.77 3.28 8.65
N LEU A 184 -6.92 2.04 9.11
CA LEU A 184 -6.88 1.73 10.53
C LEU A 184 -5.43 1.44 10.91
N TYR A 185 -4.97 1.84 12.09
CA TYR A 185 -3.59 1.59 12.51
C TYR A 185 -3.52 0.57 13.64
N PHE A 186 -2.77 -0.51 13.41
CA PHE A 186 -2.50 -1.58 14.38
C PHE A 186 -1.01 -1.69 14.65
N PHE A 187 -0.62 -2.33 15.72
CA PHE A 187 0.80 -2.51 16.04
C PHE A 187 1.40 -3.69 15.28
N ASN A 188 2.67 -3.56 14.89
CA ASN A 188 3.49 -4.70 14.51
C ASN A 188 3.75 -5.63 15.72
N ARG A 189 4.48 -6.74 15.51
CA ARG A 189 4.60 -7.83 16.50
C ARG A 189 5.19 -7.39 17.85
N ASP A 190 6.15 -6.48 17.86
CA ASP A 190 6.83 -5.98 19.06
C ASP A 190 6.21 -4.69 19.62
N MET A 191 5.09 -4.24 19.06
CA MET A 191 4.39 -3.01 19.45
C MET A 191 5.23 -1.73 19.27
N GLY A 192 6.31 -1.79 18.50
CA GLY A 192 7.23 -0.67 18.29
C GLY A 192 6.84 0.24 17.11
N THR A 193 6.00 -0.23 16.20
CA THR A 193 5.61 0.52 14.99
C THR A 193 4.16 0.23 14.63
N LEU A 194 3.44 1.25 14.19
CA LEU A 194 2.09 1.07 13.67
C LEU A 194 2.10 0.60 12.22
N VAL A 195 1.03 -0.07 11.81
CA VAL A 195 0.88 -0.71 10.51
C VAL A 195 -0.48 -0.27 9.97
N PRO A 196 -0.52 0.39 8.80
CA PRO A 196 -1.78 0.77 8.18
C PRO A 196 -2.48 -0.46 7.60
N ASP A 197 -3.77 -0.54 7.92
CA ASP A 197 -4.76 -1.49 7.41
C ASP A 197 -5.79 -0.71 6.58
N PRO A 198 -5.63 -0.65 5.25
CA PRO A 198 -6.46 0.18 4.40
C PRO A 198 -7.89 -0.35 4.32
N VAL A 199 -8.85 0.54 4.53
CA VAL A 199 -10.29 0.31 4.43
C VAL A 199 -10.93 1.35 3.51
N LEU A 200 -11.84 0.90 2.66
CA LEU A 200 -12.55 1.73 1.70
C LEU A 200 -13.95 2.02 2.26
N LEU A 201 -14.19 3.27 2.65
CA LEU A 201 -15.39 3.66 3.39
C LEU A 201 -16.33 4.55 2.56
N PRO A 202 -17.66 4.37 2.65
CA PRO A 202 -18.60 5.24 1.97
C PRO A 202 -18.62 6.64 2.61
N VAL A 203 -18.47 7.67 1.78
CA VAL A 203 -18.53 9.08 2.16
C VAL A 203 -19.83 9.67 1.65
N GLN A 204 -20.67 10.13 2.58
CA GLN A 204 -21.93 10.80 2.27
C GLN A 204 -21.69 12.31 2.04
N SER A 205 -22.66 13.08 1.56
CA SER A 205 -22.56 14.56 1.57
C SER A 205 -23.56 15.13 2.55
N THR A 206 -23.20 15.12 3.82
CA THR A 206 -24.00 15.67 4.91
C THR A 206 -23.20 16.75 5.64
N THR A 207 -23.89 17.65 6.35
CA THR A 207 -23.25 18.67 7.19
C THR A 207 -22.41 18.06 8.33
N ASP A 208 -22.67 16.79 8.69
CA ASP A 208 -22.09 16.08 9.83
C ASP A 208 -21.04 15.01 9.41
N LEU A 209 -20.47 15.16 8.22
CA LEU A 209 -19.48 14.22 7.67
C LEU A 209 -18.32 13.86 8.63
N PRO A 210 -17.63 14.85 9.24
CA PRO A 210 -16.59 14.60 10.25
C PRO A 210 -17.00 13.63 11.36
N ASP A 211 -18.21 13.81 11.87
CA ASP A 211 -18.76 13.10 13.01
C ASP A 211 -19.17 11.67 12.64
N GLN A 212 -19.65 11.44 11.41
CA GLN A 212 -19.95 10.09 10.92
C GLN A 212 -18.69 9.26 10.70
N LEU A 213 -17.68 9.85 10.05
CA LEU A 213 -16.46 9.15 9.67
C LEU A 213 -15.57 8.83 10.89
N SER A 214 -15.41 9.79 11.81
CA SER A 214 -14.70 9.56 13.08
C SER A 214 -15.34 8.45 13.91
N ARG A 215 -16.68 8.44 14.04
CA ARG A 215 -17.42 7.34 14.69
C ARG A 215 -17.21 6.00 14.00
N LEU A 216 -17.24 5.98 12.66
CA LEU A 216 -17.06 4.74 11.91
C LEU A 216 -15.64 4.18 12.08
N LEU A 217 -14.62 5.01 11.88
CA LEU A 217 -13.22 4.63 12.06
C LEU A 217 -12.92 4.12 13.48
N ALA A 218 -13.39 4.83 14.51
CA ALA A 218 -13.18 4.40 15.90
C ALA A 218 -13.85 3.05 16.18
N ARG A 219 -15.08 2.82 15.70
CA ARG A 219 -15.77 1.53 15.84
C ARG A 219 -15.07 0.40 15.10
N MET A 220 -14.58 0.66 13.89
CA MET A 220 -13.84 -0.34 13.11
C MET A 220 -12.51 -0.68 13.77
N LEU A 221 -11.77 0.33 14.24
CA LEU A 221 -10.50 0.14 14.94
C LEU A 221 -10.62 -0.76 16.19
N VAL A 222 -11.64 -0.53 17.04
CA VAL A 222 -11.85 -1.36 18.24
C VAL A 222 -12.41 -2.75 17.92
N SER A 223 -13.02 -2.92 16.75
CA SER A 223 -13.48 -4.23 16.27
C SER A 223 -12.31 -5.12 15.82
N GLY A 224 -11.18 -4.51 15.47
CA GLY A 224 -9.96 -5.20 15.07
C GLY A 224 -9.59 -5.00 13.60
N PRO A 225 -8.43 -5.54 13.18
CA PRO A 225 -7.94 -5.46 11.81
C PRO A 225 -8.80 -6.27 10.83
N THR A 226 -8.64 -5.99 9.54
CA THR A 226 -9.16 -6.82 8.44
C THR A 226 -8.66 -8.25 8.55
N GLU A 227 -9.41 -9.22 8.05
CA GLU A 227 -9.03 -10.64 8.10
C GLU A 227 -7.67 -10.90 7.43
N TRP A 228 -7.35 -10.11 6.40
CA TRP A 228 -6.06 -10.18 5.74
C TRP A 228 -4.91 -9.72 6.64
N LEU A 229 -5.01 -8.59 7.35
CA LEU A 229 -3.87 -8.12 8.14
C LEU A 229 -3.78 -8.79 9.52
N GLN A 230 -4.92 -9.26 10.06
CA GLN A 230 -5.06 -9.73 11.44
C GLN A 230 -3.94 -10.65 11.98
N PRO A 231 -3.41 -11.64 11.22
CA PRO A 231 -2.37 -12.53 11.73
C PRO A 231 -1.00 -11.86 11.93
N ALA A 232 -0.73 -10.75 11.24
CA ALA A 232 0.56 -10.06 11.23
C ALA A 232 0.67 -8.93 12.26
N VAL A 233 -0.44 -8.47 12.81
CA VAL A 233 -0.51 -7.27 13.68
C VAL A 233 -1.10 -7.57 15.07
N ARG A 234 -1.09 -6.57 15.95
CA ARG A 234 -1.62 -6.59 17.31
C ARG A 234 -2.50 -5.38 17.56
N SER A 235 -3.55 -5.57 18.35
CA SER A 235 -4.40 -4.48 18.84
C SER A 235 -4.12 -4.26 20.33
N ALA A 236 -4.03 -3.00 20.74
CA ALA A 236 -4.00 -2.61 22.16
C ALA A 236 -5.39 -2.67 22.80
N PHE A 237 -6.46 -2.70 21.99
CA PHE A 237 -7.84 -2.81 22.48
C PHE A 237 -8.15 -4.25 22.89
N PRO A 238 -8.70 -4.45 24.11
CA PRO A 238 -9.26 -5.74 24.49
C PRO A 238 -10.37 -6.20 23.53
N PRO A 239 -10.50 -7.51 23.24
CA PRO A 239 -11.60 -8.03 22.45
C PRO A 239 -12.97 -7.62 23.03
N GLY A 240 -13.88 -7.18 22.17
CA GLY A 240 -15.22 -6.75 22.57
C GLY A 240 -15.31 -5.30 23.08
N THR A 241 -14.23 -4.51 22.99
CA THR A 241 -14.26 -3.06 23.26
C THR A 241 -15.26 -2.37 22.32
N ASN A 242 -16.07 -1.46 22.88
CA ASN A 242 -16.93 -0.56 22.12
C ASN A 242 -16.37 0.87 22.16
N ALA A 243 -16.58 1.64 21.09
CA ALA A 243 -16.22 3.05 21.02
C ALA A 243 -17.42 3.90 20.64
N ALA A 244 -17.77 4.85 21.51
CA ALA A 244 -18.69 5.94 21.21
C ALA A 244 -17.88 7.22 21.02
N VAL A 245 -18.19 7.95 19.95
CA VAL A 245 -17.46 9.19 19.61
C VAL A 245 -18.43 10.35 19.54
N ALA A 246 -18.07 11.44 20.21
CA ALA A 246 -18.71 12.74 20.12
C ALA A 246 -17.72 13.75 19.54
N TYR A 247 -18.18 14.52 18.55
CA TYR A 247 -17.41 15.58 17.92
C TYR A 247 -17.95 16.95 18.32
N ASP A 248 -17.07 17.84 18.78
CA ASP A 248 -17.36 19.25 19.01
C ASP A 248 -16.21 20.11 18.47
N THR A 249 -16.45 20.80 17.34
CA THR A 249 -15.60 21.89 16.83
C THR A 249 -14.10 21.53 16.80
N GLY A 250 -13.76 20.35 16.26
CA GLY A 250 -12.37 19.88 16.13
C GLY A 250 -11.83 19.07 17.30
N HIS A 251 -12.59 19.00 18.41
CA HIS A 251 -12.30 18.17 19.57
C HIS A 251 -13.16 16.89 19.50
N LEU A 252 -12.51 15.73 19.58
CA LEU A 252 -13.17 14.43 19.69
C LEU A 252 -13.15 13.93 21.13
N THR A 253 -14.30 13.52 21.66
CA THR A 253 -14.36 12.67 22.85
C THR A 253 -14.62 11.24 22.42
N VAL A 254 -13.70 10.33 22.73
CA VAL A 254 -13.85 8.90 22.52
C VAL A 254 -14.08 8.22 23.86
N GLU A 255 -15.29 7.72 24.06
CA GLU A 255 -15.67 6.92 25.22
C GLU A 255 -15.53 5.45 24.85
N LEU A 256 -14.60 4.77 25.51
CA LEU A 256 -14.39 3.34 25.39
C LEU A 256 -15.15 2.61 26.50
N THR A 257 -15.79 1.51 26.14
CA THR A 257 -16.39 0.58 27.10
C THR A 257 -15.80 -0.80 26.86
N THR A 258 -15.22 -1.40 27.89
CA THR A 258 -14.65 -2.74 27.82
C THR A 258 -15.58 -3.77 28.44
N GLY A 259 -15.63 -4.99 27.87
CA GLY A 259 -16.30 -6.12 28.52
C GLY A 259 -15.51 -6.57 29.74
N GLU A 260 -16.21 -7.03 30.80
CA GLU A 260 -15.67 -7.53 32.09
C GLU A 260 -14.25 -7.08 32.49
N SER A 261 -14.16 -6.00 33.28
CA SER A 261 -13.16 -5.69 34.33
C SER A 261 -11.72 -6.26 34.20
N GLU A 262 -11.10 -6.21 33.03
CA GLU A 262 -9.65 -6.37 32.92
C GLU A 262 -8.99 -5.04 33.29
N TYR A 263 -8.01 -5.09 34.20
CA TYR A 263 -7.25 -3.89 34.55
C TYR A 263 -6.39 -3.48 33.34
N ILE A 264 -6.73 -2.37 32.71
CA ILE A 264 -5.94 -1.80 31.61
C ILE A 264 -4.75 -1.05 32.19
N GLY A 265 -3.54 -1.59 32.00
CA GLY A 265 -2.29 -0.98 32.46
C GLY A 265 -1.90 0.28 31.68
N SER A 266 -0.92 1.04 32.18
CA SER A 266 -0.48 2.29 31.55
C SER A 266 0.03 2.11 30.12
N GLU A 267 0.81 1.06 29.86
CA GLU A 267 1.35 0.75 28.53
C GLU A 267 0.23 0.49 27.51
N GLN A 268 -0.77 -0.29 27.91
CA GLN A 268 -1.94 -0.56 27.07
C GLN A 268 -2.77 0.71 26.82
N ARG A 269 -2.90 1.60 27.82
CA ARG A 269 -3.54 2.92 27.64
C ARG A 269 -2.81 3.77 26.60
N VAL A 270 -1.47 3.80 26.63
CA VAL A 270 -0.66 4.48 25.59
C VAL A 270 -0.89 3.84 24.23
N GLY A 271 -0.91 2.51 24.14
CA GLY A 271 -1.18 1.79 22.89
C GLY A 271 -2.55 2.11 22.28
N MET A 272 -3.62 2.09 23.09
CA MET A 272 -4.97 2.45 22.63
C MET A 272 -5.02 3.89 22.13
N ALA A 273 -4.41 4.82 22.87
CA ALA A 273 -4.33 6.22 22.48
C ALA A 273 -3.55 6.39 21.15
N ALA A 274 -2.41 5.71 20.99
CA ALA A 274 -1.62 5.75 19.76
C ALA A 274 -2.42 5.31 18.53
N GLN A 275 -3.11 4.16 18.61
CA GLN A 275 -3.91 3.65 17.50
C GLN A 275 -5.06 4.60 17.13
N LEU A 276 -5.76 5.17 18.13
CA LEU A 276 -6.83 6.13 17.91
C LEU A 276 -6.30 7.43 17.29
N VAL A 277 -5.22 7.98 17.83
CA VAL A 277 -4.62 9.22 17.32
C VAL A 277 -4.20 9.03 15.87
N TRP A 278 -3.45 7.99 15.52
CA TRP A 278 -3.01 7.75 14.14
C TRP A 278 -4.17 7.51 13.19
N THR A 279 -5.19 6.75 13.61
CA THR A 279 -6.38 6.48 12.80
C THR A 279 -7.19 7.76 12.55
N LEU A 280 -7.41 8.58 13.58
CA LEU A 280 -8.26 9.77 13.47
C LEU A 280 -7.52 11.00 12.92
N LYS A 281 -6.18 11.04 13.01
CA LYS A 281 -5.33 12.11 12.45
C LYS A 281 -5.49 12.33 10.95
N GLN A 282 -5.96 11.31 10.24
CA GLN A 282 -6.21 11.37 8.80
C GLN A 282 -7.35 12.32 8.45
N LEU A 283 -8.20 12.68 9.41
CA LEU A 283 -9.31 13.60 9.25
C LEU A 283 -8.84 15.04 9.55
N PRO A 284 -8.78 15.95 8.55
CA PRO A 284 -8.20 17.30 8.72
C PRO A 284 -8.91 18.17 9.77
N GLU A 285 -10.19 17.94 9.96
CA GLU A 285 -11.06 18.55 10.96
C GLU A 285 -10.73 18.19 12.41
N VAL A 286 -10.06 17.06 12.67
CA VAL A 286 -9.75 16.59 14.02
C VAL A 286 -8.42 17.19 14.49
N GLN A 287 -8.47 17.98 15.56
CA GLN A 287 -7.31 18.69 16.10
C GLN A 287 -6.86 18.11 17.45
N GLU A 288 -7.82 17.72 18.29
CA GLU A 288 -7.57 17.20 19.63
C GLU A 288 -8.50 16.03 19.96
N LEU A 289 -8.02 15.13 20.82
CA LEU A 289 -8.74 13.93 21.25
C LEU A 289 -8.70 13.78 22.77
N THR A 290 -9.86 13.68 23.41
CA THR A 290 -10.01 13.22 24.80
C THR A 290 -10.43 11.76 24.80
N LEU A 291 -9.68 10.94 25.54
CA LEU A 291 -9.93 9.50 25.66
C LEU A 291 -10.50 9.17 27.03
N ARG A 292 -11.62 8.45 27.07
CA ARG A 292 -12.27 7.98 28.30
C ARG A 292 -12.46 6.48 28.27
N LEU A 293 -12.41 5.84 29.43
CA LEU A 293 -12.66 4.43 29.63
C LEU A 293 -13.65 4.27 30.79
N ASP A 294 -14.80 3.65 30.51
CA ASP A 294 -15.85 3.35 31.48
C ASP A 294 -16.27 4.59 32.32
N GLY A 295 -16.32 5.75 31.65
CA GLY A 295 -16.70 7.04 32.20
C GLY A 295 -15.56 7.85 32.83
N GLU A 296 -14.37 7.29 32.98
CA GLU A 296 -13.20 7.98 33.53
C GLU A 296 -12.24 8.43 32.41
N GLU A 297 -11.69 9.63 32.54
CA GLU A 297 -10.70 10.12 31.58
C GLU A 297 -9.37 9.37 31.74
N ILE A 298 -8.79 8.96 30.62
CA ILE A 298 -7.51 8.26 30.59
C ILE A 298 -6.38 9.27 30.55
N GLU A 299 -5.59 9.32 31.62
CA GLU A 299 -4.28 9.98 31.57
C GLU A 299 -3.31 9.16 30.72
N VAL A 300 -2.72 9.79 29.69
CA VAL A 300 -1.66 9.23 28.87
C VAL A 300 -0.31 9.73 29.40
N PRO A 301 0.54 8.87 29.97
CA PRO A 301 1.80 9.29 30.58
C PRO A 301 2.69 10.12 29.63
N GLY A 302 2.99 11.36 29.99
CA GLY A 302 3.86 12.24 29.21
C GLY A 302 3.15 13.09 28.15
N SER A 303 1.82 13.00 28.01
CA SER A 303 1.05 14.08 27.38
C SER A 303 1.13 15.32 28.26
N GLN A 304 1.43 16.48 27.67
CA GLN A 304 1.61 17.73 28.43
C GLN A 304 0.31 18.54 28.59
N ASP A 305 -0.75 18.14 27.88
CA ASP A 305 -2.03 18.85 27.78
C ASP A 305 -3.19 17.99 28.33
N GLU A 306 -4.31 18.65 28.68
CA GLU A 306 -5.58 18.02 29.10
C GLU A 306 -6.23 17.19 27.95
N GLY A 307 -5.69 17.24 26.74
CA GLY A 307 -6.12 16.42 25.59
C GLY A 307 -4.96 15.97 24.71
N LEU A 308 -5.21 14.96 23.87
CA LEU A 308 -4.22 14.40 22.96
C LEU A 308 -4.14 15.23 21.68
N GLN A 309 -3.04 15.94 21.52
CA GLN A 309 -2.74 16.71 20.32
C GLN A 309 -2.43 15.76 19.15
N ILE A 310 -3.31 15.76 18.15
CA ILE A 310 -3.24 14.88 16.98
C ILE A 310 -2.00 15.17 16.11
N GLY A 311 -1.59 16.43 16.05
CA GLY A 311 -0.43 16.89 15.27
C GLY A 311 0.93 16.73 15.95
N GLY A 312 0.99 16.38 17.23
CA GLY A 312 2.22 16.42 18.02
C GLY A 312 3.22 15.30 17.72
N ASP A 313 4.49 15.55 18.05
CA ASP A 313 5.61 14.60 17.86
C ASP A 313 5.62 13.44 18.86
N TYR A 314 4.77 13.49 19.89
CA TYR A 314 4.72 12.49 20.96
C TYR A 314 4.55 11.06 20.41
N TRP A 315 3.80 10.91 19.31
CA TRP A 315 3.50 9.61 18.70
C TRP A 315 4.49 9.19 17.60
N ASN A 316 5.56 9.96 17.38
CA ASN A 316 6.56 9.61 16.36
C ASN A 316 7.31 8.32 16.71
N SER A 317 7.42 7.94 17.99
CA SER A 317 8.05 6.69 18.40
C SER A 317 7.43 5.44 17.77
N VAL A 318 6.14 5.49 17.42
CA VAL A 318 5.38 4.39 16.80
C VAL A 318 5.00 4.72 15.35
N ASN A 319 5.71 5.64 14.70
CA ASN A 319 5.43 6.12 13.35
C ASN A 319 5.30 4.94 12.36
N PRO A 320 4.18 4.82 11.62
CA PRO A 320 3.96 3.72 10.70
C PRO A 320 5.03 3.54 9.61
N SER A 321 5.77 4.61 9.31
CA SER A 321 6.87 4.58 8.36
C SER A 321 8.11 3.83 8.85
N GLY A 322 8.18 3.50 10.15
CA GLY A 322 9.32 2.83 10.79
C GLY A 322 10.60 3.68 10.87
N VAL A 323 10.51 4.99 10.58
CA VAL A 323 11.65 5.90 10.46
C VAL A 323 11.41 7.16 11.29
N ASN A 324 12.39 7.50 12.13
CA ASN A 324 12.33 8.63 13.08
C ASN A 324 13.41 9.70 12.82
N GLY A 325 13.80 9.90 11.56
CA GLY A 325 14.81 10.88 11.17
C GLY A 325 15.08 10.92 9.66
N ALA A 326 16.04 11.74 9.25
CA ALA A 326 16.47 11.80 7.85
C ALA A 326 17.33 10.58 7.50
N LEU A 327 16.91 9.84 6.47
CA LEU A 327 17.67 8.71 5.93
C LEU A 327 18.69 9.20 4.90
N ARG A 328 19.84 8.54 4.86
CA ARG A 328 20.75 8.64 3.71
C ARG A 328 20.30 7.70 2.60
N SER A 329 20.67 8.02 1.38
CA SER A 329 20.62 7.05 0.27
C SER A 329 22.00 6.47 0.02
N TYR A 330 22.04 5.27 -0.55
CA TYR A 330 23.26 4.53 -0.85
C TYR A 330 23.25 4.09 -2.31
N PHE A 331 24.42 4.06 -2.94
CA PHE A 331 24.54 3.74 -4.36
C PHE A 331 25.95 3.26 -4.71
N VAL A 332 26.09 2.60 -5.86
CA VAL A 332 27.39 2.08 -6.32
C VAL A 332 27.98 2.99 -7.38
N ARG A 333 29.29 3.25 -7.27
CA ARG A 333 30.10 3.94 -8.29
C ARG A 333 31.49 3.34 -8.32
N ASP A 334 31.96 2.97 -9.51
CA ASP A 334 33.27 2.32 -9.69
C ASP A 334 33.48 1.08 -8.80
N GLY A 335 32.42 0.31 -8.57
CA GLY A 335 32.42 -0.88 -7.70
C GLY A 335 32.46 -0.60 -6.20
N GLN A 336 32.40 0.67 -5.79
CA GLN A 336 32.43 1.12 -4.39
C GLN A 336 31.05 1.59 -3.94
N LEU A 337 30.70 1.34 -2.69
CA LEU A 337 29.48 1.88 -2.09
C LEU A 337 29.70 3.30 -1.57
N TRP A 338 28.78 4.19 -1.96
CA TRP A 338 28.71 5.59 -1.55
C TRP A 338 27.38 5.87 -0.86
N SER A 339 27.38 6.89 -0.02
CA SER A 339 26.19 7.48 0.59
C SER A 339 25.96 8.88 0.03
N LEU A 340 24.71 9.29 -0.04
CA LEU A 340 24.26 10.64 -0.39
C LEU A 340 23.24 11.09 0.66
N ASP A 341 23.58 12.15 1.40
CA ASP A 341 22.71 12.70 2.43
C ASP A 341 21.65 13.68 1.88
N SER A 342 20.80 14.20 2.75
CA SER A 342 19.72 15.13 2.37
C SER A 342 20.22 16.48 1.83
N SER A 343 21.48 16.84 2.11
CA SER A 343 22.15 18.01 1.52
C SER A 343 22.85 17.70 0.18
N GLN A 344 22.65 16.47 -0.33
CA GLN A 344 23.32 15.91 -1.50
C GLN A 344 24.84 15.86 -1.35
N GLN A 345 25.33 15.75 -0.11
CA GLN A 345 26.75 15.53 0.13
C GLN A 345 27.04 14.03 0.02
N GLU A 346 28.06 13.72 -0.78
CA GLU A 346 28.51 12.36 -1.01
C GLU A 346 29.62 11.97 -0.02
N ALA A 347 29.54 10.75 0.49
CA ALA A 347 30.59 10.15 1.29
C ALA A 347 30.75 8.67 0.94
N ARG A 348 31.98 8.23 0.74
CA ARG A 348 32.31 6.82 0.57
C ARG A 348 32.00 6.07 1.87
N VAL A 349 31.35 4.92 1.77
CA VAL A 349 31.01 4.09 2.94
C VAL A 349 32.29 3.54 3.58
N GLU A 350 32.32 3.34 4.89
CA GLU A 350 33.47 2.74 5.57
C GLU A 350 33.51 1.21 5.40
N GLY A 351 34.69 0.60 5.58
CA GLY A 351 34.86 -0.86 5.50
C GLY A 351 34.85 -1.43 4.08
N ALA A 352 34.68 -2.77 3.99
CA ALA A 352 34.79 -3.51 2.72
C ALA A 352 33.88 -2.98 1.60
N ALA A 353 32.68 -2.49 1.95
CA ALA A 353 31.71 -1.96 0.99
C ALA A 353 32.20 -0.70 0.27
N GLY A 354 32.86 0.22 0.99
CA GLY A 354 33.50 1.37 0.36
C GLY A 354 34.76 1.00 -0.40
N VAL A 355 35.52 0.00 0.09
CA VAL A 355 36.74 -0.48 -0.60
C VAL A 355 36.43 -0.93 -2.02
N GLY A 356 35.33 -1.67 -2.20
CA GLY A 356 34.90 -2.18 -3.51
C GLY A 356 35.73 -3.36 -4.00
N GLY A 357 36.37 -4.09 -3.08
CA GLY A 357 37.16 -5.29 -3.42
C GLY A 357 36.32 -6.48 -3.88
N THR A 358 35.03 -6.48 -3.52
CA THR A 358 34.02 -7.45 -3.95
C THR A 358 32.92 -6.70 -4.70
N PRO A 359 32.83 -6.82 -6.03
CA PRO A 359 31.76 -6.19 -6.80
C PRO A 359 30.39 -6.74 -6.40
N LEU A 360 29.44 -5.84 -6.15
CA LEU A 360 28.05 -6.17 -5.82
C LEU A 360 27.15 -5.83 -7.00
N GLU A 361 26.35 -6.79 -7.47
CA GLU A 361 25.34 -6.55 -8.51
C GLU A 361 24.07 -5.94 -7.92
N GLN A 362 23.72 -6.36 -6.71
CA GLN A 362 22.68 -5.75 -5.88
C GLN A 362 23.18 -5.54 -4.46
N HIS A 363 22.61 -4.57 -3.76
CA HIS A 363 22.91 -4.31 -2.37
C HIS A 363 21.69 -3.77 -1.63
N ALA A 364 21.69 -3.94 -0.31
CA ALA A 364 20.73 -3.29 0.59
C ALA A 364 21.43 -2.89 1.88
N VAL A 365 20.90 -1.86 2.52
CA VAL A 365 21.41 -1.31 3.78
C VAL A 365 20.39 -1.54 4.87
N SER A 366 20.83 -2.00 6.04
CA SER A 366 19.94 -2.20 7.20
C SER A 366 19.37 -0.86 7.67
N LEU A 367 18.17 -0.86 8.24
CA LEU A 367 17.46 0.37 8.62
C LEU A 367 18.23 1.23 9.65
N ASP A 368 19.07 0.61 10.48
CA ASP A 368 19.96 1.28 11.43
C ASP A 368 21.28 1.79 10.81
N GLU A 369 21.43 1.64 9.49
CA GLU A 369 22.58 2.04 8.67
C GLU A 369 23.92 1.43 9.14
N ARG A 370 23.89 0.26 9.77
CA ARG A 370 25.11 -0.45 10.25
C ARG A 370 25.62 -1.52 9.30
N TRP A 371 24.73 -2.16 8.56
CA TRP A 371 25.05 -3.33 7.75
C TRP A 371 24.77 -3.09 6.27
N VAL A 372 25.66 -3.61 5.43
CA VAL A 372 25.44 -3.80 4.00
C VAL A 372 25.24 -5.28 3.75
N ALA A 373 24.20 -5.62 2.99
CA ALA A 373 24.08 -6.91 2.33
C ALA A 373 24.30 -6.73 0.82
N GLY A 374 24.84 -7.75 0.15
CA GLY A 374 25.06 -7.70 -1.28
C GLY A 374 24.98 -9.07 -1.95
N ILE A 375 24.47 -9.07 -3.19
CA ILE A 375 24.60 -10.21 -4.11
C ILE A 375 25.88 -9.96 -4.91
N THR A 376 26.82 -10.89 -4.84
CA THR A 376 28.11 -10.74 -5.54
C THR A 376 27.96 -10.98 -7.03
N ALA A 377 28.96 -10.55 -7.81
CA ALA A 377 29.07 -10.88 -9.23
C ALA A 377 28.81 -12.38 -9.50
N GLY A 378 27.96 -12.67 -10.49
CA GLY A 378 27.55 -14.03 -10.87
C GLY A 378 26.42 -14.62 -10.02
N HIS A 379 25.82 -13.86 -9.10
CA HIS A 379 24.61 -14.22 -8.34
C HIS A 379 24.70 -15.44 -7.42
N HIS A 380 25.89 -16.04 -7.25
CA HIS A 380 26.03 -17.28 -6.48
C HIS A 380 26.16 -17.12 -4.97
N ARG A 381 26.35 -15.89 -4.47
CA ARG A 381 26.56 -15.61 -3.04
C ARG A 381 25.81 -14.38 -2.58
N VAL A 382 25.30 -14.47 -1.36
CA VAL A 382 24.90 -13.31 -0.56
C VAL A 382 25.95 -13.09 0.52
N VAL A 383 26.41 -11.85 0.64
CA VAL A 383 27.39 -11.43 1.63
C VAL A 383 26.84 -10.32 2.51
N THR A 384 27.33 -10.23 3.74
CA THR A 384 27.09 -9.11 4.65
C THR A 384 28.39 -8.53 5.17
N THR A 385 28.41 -7.23 5.50
CA THR A 385 29.54 -6.57 6.16
C THR A 385 29.04 -5.37 6.96
N GLU A 386 29.73 -5.06 8.06
CA GLU A 386 29.46 -3.86 8.85
C GLU A 386 30.13 -2.65 8.19
N MET A 387 29.46 -1.49 8.21
CA MET A 387 29.97 -0.21 7.67
C MET A 387 31.00 0.43 8.61
N VAL A 388 32.04 -0.31 8.96
CA VAL A 388 33.12 0.11 9.86
C VAL A 388 34.46 -0.21 9.22
N ASP A 389 35.44 0.67 9.41
CA ASP A 389 36.79 0.45 8.89
C ASP A 389 37.39 -0.89 9.34
N GLY A 390 38.04 -1.59 8.41
CA GLY A 390 38.63 -2.91 8.65
C GLY A 390 37.67 -4.11 8.61
N SER A 391 36.35 -3.89 8.49
CA SER A 391 35.38 -4.98 8.31
C SER A 391 35.58 -5.72 6.98
N GLU A 392 35.37 -7.04 6.99
CA GLU A 392 35.39 -7.90 5.81
C GLU A 392 33.98 -8.40 5.47
N TYR A 393 33.80 -8.93 4.25
CA TYR A 393 32.55 -9.58 3.86
C TYR A 393 32.45 -10.99 4.45
N ALA A 394 31.35 -11.27 5.15
CA ALA A 394 30.95 -12.63 5.52
C ALA A 394 30.01 -13.19 4.45
N ILE A 395 30.24 -14.43 4.01
CA ILE A 395 29.30 -15.14 3.13
C ILE A 395 28.21 -15.75 4.00
N VAL A 396 26.95 -15.41 3.72
CA VAL A 396 25.79 -15.85 4.51
C VAL A 396 24.88 -16.80 3.73
N LEU A 397 24.97 -16.78 2.40
CA LEU A 397 24.38 -17.76 1.50
C LEU A 397 25.37 -18.02 0.35
N ASP A 398 25.52 -19.28 -0.07
CA ASP A 398 26.47 -19.70 -1.13
C ASP A 398 25.85 -20.77 -2.03
N GLY A 399 26.33 -20.88 -3.27
CA GLY A 399 25.95 -21.92 -4.23
C GLY A 399 24.55 -21.83 -4.83
N GLY A 400 23.83 -20.72 -4.64
CA GLY A 400 22.49 -20.48 -5.20
C GLY A 400 22.51 -19.65 -6.49
N ASP A 401 21.33 -19.21 -6.93
CA ASP A 401 21.15 -18.14 -7.91
C ASP A 401 20.27 -17.07 -7.25
N TYR A 402 20.89 -16.05 -6.67
CA TYR A 402 20.19 -15.05 -5.86
C TYR A 402 19.79 -13.84 -6.71
N THR A 403 18.49 -13.49 -6.68
CA THR A 403 17.92 -12.48 -7.59
C THR A 403 17.49 -11.19 -6.90
N ALA A 404 17.27 -11.21 -5.58
CA ALA A 404 16.87 -10.03 -4.82
C ALA A 404 17.24 -10.15 -3.34
N LEU A 405 17.44 -8.99 -2.69
CA LEU A 405 17.57 -8.89 -1.24
C LEU A 405 16.91 -7.62 -0.68
N SER A 406 16.55 -7.66 0.61
CA SER A 406 15.94 -6.54 1.34
C SER A 406 16.21 -6.71 2.82
N TRP A 407 16.45 -5.62 3.54
CA TRP A 407 16.33 -5.67 5.00
C TRP A 407 14.86 -5.50 5.39
N ASP A 408 14.50 -5.79 6.64
CA ASP A 408 13.23 -5.37 7.23
C ASP A 408 13.49 -4.51 8.48
N GLY A 409 12.42 -3.97 9.08
CA GLY A 409 12.53 -3.13 10.28
C GLY A 409 13.03 -3.85 11.53
N TYR A 410 13.04 -5.19 11.54
CA TYR A 410 13.55 -6.00 12.64
C TYR A 410 15.04 -6.33 12.48
N GLY A 411 15.68 -5.88 11.39
CA GLY A 411 17.06 -6.21 11.08
C GLY A 411 17.22 -7.63 10.54
N ASN A 412 16.18 -8.22 9.95
CA ASN A 412 16.33 -9.47 9.20
C ASN A 412 16.67 -9.17 7.74
N LEU A 413 17.61 -9.93 7.17
CA LEU A 413 17.92 -9.88 5.74
C LEU A 413 17.06 -10.92 5.01
N TRP A 414 16.27 -10.46 4.05
CA TRP A 414 15.50 -11.29 3.13
C TRP A 414 16.29 -11.50 1.85
N ALA A 415 16.26 -12.72 1.30
CA ALA A 415 16.87 -13.06 0.02
C ALA A 415 16.00 -13.99 -0.81
N VAL A 416 16.03 -13.80 -2.13
CA VAL A 416 15.33 -14.63 -3.12
C VAL A 416 16.36 -15.50 -3.84
N GLU A 417 16.10 -16.80 -3.91
CA GLU A 417 16.87 -17.78 -4.68
C GLU A 417 15.99 -18.31 -5.83
N ASP A 418 16.43 -18.14 -7.07
CA ASP A 418 15.84 -18.79 -8.25
C ASP A 418 16.29 -20.26 -8.27
N ILE A 419 15.32 -21.16 -8.20
CA ILE A 419 15.54 -22.62 -8.23
C ILE A 419 14.95 -23.24 -9.50
N SER A 420 14.73 -22.44 -10.53
CA SER A 420 14.13 -22.88 -11.78
C SER A 420 14.97 -23.99 -12.42
N SER A 421 14.37 -25.16 -12.58
CA SER A 421 15.08 -26.35 -13.07
C SER A 421 15.02 -26.43 -14.59
N GLY A 422 16.18 -26.41 -15.24
CA GLY A 422 16.31 -26.75 -16.65
C GLY A 422 17.76 -26.84 -17.11
N GLY A 423 18.24 -28.08 -17.21
CA GLY A 423 19.07 -28.52 -18.34
C GLY A 423 20.58 -28.34 -18.27
N ASP A 424 21.24 -28.38 -17.10
CA ASP A 424 22.67 -28.72 -17.04
C ASP A 424 22.83 -30.10 -16.39
N VAL A 425 22.39 -31.15 -17.10
CA VAL A 425 23.03 -32.45 -16.90
C VAL A 425 24.40 -32.31 -17.51
N ALA A 426 25.40 -32.06 -16.66
CA ALA A 426 26.79 -32.25 -17.02
C ALA A 426 26.93 -33.70 -17.51
N GLU A 427 26.97 -33.92 -18.83
CA GLU A 427 27.60 -35.09 -19.40
C GLU A 427 29.06 -35.06 -18.93
N ARG A 428 29.33 -35.80 -17.86
CA ARG A 428 30.67 -36.34 -17.62
C ARG A 428 31.00 -37.16 -18.85
N ALA A 429 31.80 -36.59 -19.73
CA ALA A 429 32.46 -37.31 -20.79
C ALA A 429 33.41 -38.32 -20.17
N ASP A 430 32.93 -39.55 -19.95
CA ASP A 430 33.78 -40.73 -19.93
C ASP A 430 34.08 -41.07 -21.40
N ALA A 431 35.04 -40.35 -21.99
CA ALA A 431 35.65 -40.75 -23.24
C ALA A 431 36.82 -41.68 -22.89
N GLU A 432 36.53 -42.99 -22.88
CA GLU A 432 37.57 -44.00 -23.04
C GLU A 432 38.11 -43.89 -24.48
N ASP A 433 39.43 -43.75 -24.59
CA ASP A 433 40.19 -43.79 -25.83
C ASP A 433 39.91 -45.08 -26.61
N VAL A 434 39.30 -44.95 -27.79
CA VAL A 434 39.34 -45.98 -28.83
C VAL A 434 39.74 -45.32 -30.14
N ASP A 435 40.99 -45.55 -30.54
CA ASP A 435 41.49 -45.31 -31.89
C ASP A 435 40.65 -46.12 -32.89
N ASP A 436 39.98 -45.46 -33.84
CA ASP A 436 39.57 -46.11 -35.08
C ASP A 436 39.62 -45.12 -36.25
N ASP A 437 40.60 -45.35 -37.12
CA ASP A 437 40.79 -44.69 -38.40
C ASP A 437 39.66 -45.10 -39.38
N THR A 438 38.65 -44.25 -39.57
CA THR A 438 37.71 -44.39 -40.70
C THR A 438 37.37 -43.03 -41.34
N GLU A 439 37.40 -43.00 -42.67
CA GLU A 439 37.18 -41.86 -43.57
C GLU A 439 35.89 -41.04 -43.33
N PRO A 440 35.85 -39.75 -43.75
CA PRO A 440 34.75 -38.85 -43.44
C PRO A 440 33.50 -39.15 -44.29
N GLY A 441 32.53 -39.82 -43.68
CA GLY A 441 31.17 -39.95 -44.19
C GLY A 441 30.25 -38.88 -43.60
N ASP A 442 29.54 -38.19 -44.50
CA ASP A 442 28.43 -37.25 -44.32
C ASP A 442 27.64 -37.42 -43.00
N THR A 443 27.91 -36.60 -41.98
CA THR A 443 27.07 -36.53 -40.77
C THR A 443 25.88 -35.61 -41.03
N PRO A 444 24.63 -36.04 -40.76
CA PRO A 444 23.50 -35.12 -40.77
C PRO A 444 23.74 -34.06 -39.69
N ARG A 445 23.55 -32.78 -40.03
CA ARG A 445 23.48 -31.71 -39.03
C ARG A 445 22.35 -32.04 -38.06
N THR A 446 22.68 -32.51 -36.87
CA THR A 446 21.75 -32.56 -35.74
C THR A 446 21.43 -31.11 -35.39
N GLU A 447 20.23 -30.65 -35.73
CA GLU A 447 19.72 -29.39 -35.21
C GLU A 447 19.71 -29.49 -33.67
N PRO A 448 20.12 -28.45 -32.93
CA PRO A 448 20.05 -28.48 -31.48
C PRO A 448 18.60 -28.72 -31.07
N SER A 449 18.36 -29.79 -30.30
CA SER A 449 17.07 -30.03 -29.67
C SER A 449 16.61 -28.74 -28.97
N PRO A 450 15.34 -28.33 -29.11
CA PRO A 450 14.82 -27.18 -28.37
C PRO A 450 15.14 -27.37 -26.90
N ARG A 451 15.86 -26.40 -26.29
CA ARG A 451 16.09 -26.41 -24.84
C ARG A 451 14.72 -26.51 -24.17
N GLU A 452 14.51 -27.56 -23.38
CA GLU A 452 13.31 -27.65 -22.56
C GLU A 452 13.23 -26.39 -21.70
N PRO A 453 12.08 -25.69 -21.67
CA PRO A 453 11.92 -24.50 -20.87
C PRO A 453 12.17 -24.83 -19.40
N LYS A 454 12.98 -24.00 -18.72
CA LYS A 454 13.20 -24.13 -17.27
C LYS A 454 11.84 -24.12 -16.58
N SER A 455 11.58 -25.12 -15.73
CA SER A 455 10.40 -25.11 -14.86
C SER A 455 10.60 -24.01 -13.82
N PRO A 456 9.73 -22.98 -13.75
CA PRO A 456 9.91 -21.86 -12.84
C PRO A 456 9.90 -22.31 -11.37
N GLY A 457 10.71 -21.69 -10.52
CA GLY A 457 10.70 -21.96 -9.09
C GLY A 457 11.47 -20.92 -8.29
N THR A 458 11.00 -20.64 -7.08
CA THR A 458 11.63 -19.70 -6.15
C THR A 458 11.75 -20.32 -4.76
N ARG A 459 12.85 -20.03 -4.05
CA ARG A 459 12.97 -20.21 -2.60
C ARG A 459 13.23 -18.85 -1.94
N LEU A 460 12.58 -18.62 -0.79
CA LEU A 460 12.75 -17.43 0.01
C LEU A 460 13.53 -17.74 1.30
N TRP A 461 14.46 -16.87 1.63
CA TRP A 461 15.27 -16.93 2.85
C TRP A 461 15.07 -15.67 3.68
N MET A 462 15.04 -15.83 5.00
CA MET A 462 15.12 -14.75 5.98
C MET A 462 16.24 -15.06 6.96
N LEU A 463 17.17 -14.13 7.14
CA LEU A 463 18.36 -14.27 7.98
C LEU A 463 18.23 -13.26 9.14
N PRO A 464 17.83 -13.69 10.36
CA PRO A 464 17.80 -12.80 11.51
C PRO A 464 19.16 -12.19 11.80
N GLY A 465 19.22 -10.87 11.95
CA GLY A 465 20.48 -10.13 12.11
C GLY A 465 21.41 -10.21 10.90
N GLY A 466 20.96 -10.77 9.77
CA GLY A 466 21.72 -10.90 8.54
C GLY A 466 22.69 -12.07 8.47
N SER A 467 22.58 -13.09 9.33
CA SER A 467 23.49 -14.24 9.33
C SER A 467 22.81 -15.58 9.07
N ASP A 468 22.01 -16.07 10.03
CA ASP A 468 21.58 -17.47 10.08
C ASP A 468 20.30 -17.69 9.24
N PRO A 469 20.36 -18.36 8.07
CA PRO A 469 19.24 -18.42 7.16
C PRO A 469 18.14 -19.37 7.63
N VAL A 470 16.91 -18.86 7.60
CA VAL A 470 15.67 -19.62 7.79
C VAL A 470 14.89 -19.57 6.49
N GLN A 471 14.46 -20.73 5.99
CA GLN A 471 13.62 -20.77 4.81
C GLN A 471 12.21 -20.25 5.16
N VAL A 472 11.71 -19.33 4.35
CA VAL A 472 10.35 -18.78 4.49
C VAL A 472 9.37 -19.69 3.74
N ASN A 473 8.28 -20.06 4.39
CA ASN A 473 7.19 -20.79 3.76
C ASN A 473 6.33 -19.83 2.91
N ALA A 474 6.30 -20.01 1.59
CA ALA A 474 5.54 -19.16 0.67
C ALA A 474 4.81 -19.99 -0.40
N PRO A 475 3.73 -20.71 -0.02
CA PRO A 475 3.07 -21.67 -0.91
C PRO A 475 2.48 -21.03 -2.18
N GLU A 476 2.04 -19.77 -2.12
CA GLU A 476 1.48 -19.03 -3.28
C GLU A 476 2.54 -18.60 -4.31
N LEU A 477 3.84 -18.72 -3.97
CA LEU A 477 4.96 -18.49 -4.89
C LEU A 477 5.54 -19.81 -5.45
N ALA A 478 5.02 -20.96 -5.02
CA ALA A 478 5.47 -22.25 -5.50
C ALA A 478 5.28 -22.36 -7.03
N GLY A 479 6.34 -22.75 -7.73
CA GLY A 479 6.33 -22.86 -9.20
C GLY A 479 6.30 -21.51 -9.93
N ARG A 480 6.61 -20.40 -9.25
CA ARG A 480 6.71 -19.07 -9.86
C ARG A 480 8.12 -18.52 -9.71
N THR A 481 8.53 -17.62 -10.60
CA THR A 481 9.81 -16.93 -10.54
C THR A 481 9.63 -15.55 -9.94
N VAL A 482 10.32 -15.26 -8.84
CA VAL A 482 10.35 -13.94 -8.20
C VAL A 482 11.59 -13.19 -8.66
N THR A 483 11.41 -12.00 -9.20
CA THR A 483 12.52 -11.18 -9.73
C THR A 483 12.92 -10.04 -8.80
N GLN A 484 12.02 -9.57 -7.94
CA GLN A 484 12.28 -8.56 -6.91
C GLN A 484 11.48 -8.87 -5.65
N LEU A 485 12.05 -8.49 -4.51
CA LEU A 485 11.43 -8.59 -3.19
C LEU A 485 11.85 -7.38 -2.34
N ARG A 486 10.88 -6.76 -1.65
CA ARG A 486 11.12 -5.72 -0.64
C ARG A 486 10.25 -5.95 0.59
N ALA A 487 10.88 -6.15 1.73
CA ALA A 487 10.17 -6.20 3.01
C ALA A 487 9.79 -4.78 3.46
N SER A 488 8.66 -4.65 4.14
CA SER A 488 8.22 -3.36 4.69
C SER A 488 9.06 -2.98 5.90
N ARG A 489 9.22 -1.68 6.13
CA ARG A 489 9.94 -1.15 7.32
C ARG A 489 9.23 -1.43 8.65
N ASP A 490 7.95 -1.76 8.62
CA ASP A 490 7.21 -2.25 9.78
C ASP A 490 7.39 -3.76 10.04
N GLY A 491 8.02 -4.49 9.10
CA GLY A 491 8.32 -5.92 9.18
C GLY A 491 7.10 -6.85 9.03
N THR A 492 5.94 -6.32 8.65
CA THR A 492 4.68 -7.09 8.58
C THR A 492 4.28 -7.50 7.17
N ARG A 493 4.89 -6.94 6.13
CA ARG A 493 4.52 -7.13 4.72
C ARG A 493 5.73 -7.30 3.83
N VAL A 494 5.54 -7.97 2.71
CA VAL A 494 6.55 -8.10 1.66
C VAL A 494 5.91 -7.85 0.31
N ALA A 495 6.49 -6.93 -0.47
CA ALA A 495 6.15 -6.72 -1.86
C ALA A 495 7.07 -7.57 -2.74
N VAL A 496 6.49 -8.28 -3.72
CA VAL A 496 7.23 -9.14 -4.65
C VAL A 496 6.81 -8.85 -6.09
N LEU A 497 7.77 -8.98 -7.01
CA LEU A 497 7.50 -9.04 -8.44
C LEU A 497 7.59 -10.48 -8.90
N VAL A 498 6.51 -10.99 -9.48
CA VAL A 498 6.43 -12.37 -9.94
C VAL A 498 6.23 -12.42 -11.45
N GLY A 499 7.02 -13.25 -12.13
CA GLY A 499 6.91 -13.46 -13.57
C GLY A 499 5.56 -14.04 -13.97
N GLU A 500 4.94 -13.46 -15.00
CA GLU A 500 3.68 -13.94 -15.57
C GLU A 500 3.63 -13.63 -17.07
N GLY A 501 3.65 -14.67 -17.91
CA GLY A 501 3.72 -14.50 -19.36
C GLY A 501 5.02 -13.83 -19.79
N ASP A 502 4.91 -12.71 -20.53
CA ASP A 502 6.02 -11.84 -20.93
C ASP A 502 6.24 -10.66 -19.97
N GLY A 503 5.46 -10.57 -18.90
CA GLY A 503 5.48 -9.49 -17.92
C GLY A 503 5.74 -9.96 -16.49
N THR A 504 5.49 -9.05 -15.56
CA THR A 504 5.67 -9.22 -14.12
C THR A 504 4.49 -8.56 -13.43
N ARG A 505 3.97 -9.20 -12.39
CA ARG A 505 2.92 -8.65 -11.53
C ARG A 505 3.45 -8.32 -10.16
N LEU A 506 3.01 -7.18 -9.63
CA LEU A 506 3.23 -6.77 -8.26
C LEU A 506 2.22 -7.46 -7.34
N LEU A 507 2.73 -8.16 -6.34
CA LEU A 507 1.93 -8.73 -5.26
C LEU A 507 2.45 -8.25 -3.91
N VAL A 508 1.56 -8.09 -2.94
CA VAL A 508 1.91 -7.81 -1.54
C VAL A 508 1.31 -8.89 -0.66
N GLY A 509 2.15 -9.52 0.16
CA GLY A 509 1.74 -10.53 1.13
C GLY A 509 2.07 -10.09 2.55
N ARG A 510 1.46 -10.76 3.53
CA ARG A 510 1.71 -10.54 4.95
C ARG A 510 2.75 -11.52 5.48
N VAL A 511 3.55 -11.08 6.44
CA VAL A 511 4.54 -11.91 7.14
C VAL A 511 3.93 -12.43 8.42
N VAL A 512 3.85 -13.75 8.55
CA VAL A 512 3.36 -14.42 9.76
C VAL A 512 4.52 -15.16 10.43
N HIS A 513 4.68 -14.91 11.73
CA HIS A 513 5.65 -15.60 12.57
C HIS A 513 4.91 -16.54 13.53
N ALA A 514 5.24 -17.83 13.48
CA ALA A 514 4.68 -18.85 14.37
C ALA A 514 5.79 -19.78 14.87
N ASP A 515 5.47 -20.64 15.84
CA ASP A 515 6.44 -21.60 16.44
C ASP A 515 7.08 -22.56 15.42
N GLY A 516 6.50 -22.66 14.20
CA GLY A 516 7.01 -23.47 13.09
C GLY A 516 7.87 -22.73 12.05
N GLY A 517 8.14 -21.43 12.22
CA GLY A 517 8.96 -20.62 11.30
C GLY A 517 8.28 -19.34 10.84
N VAL A 518 8.74 -18.82 9.69
CA VAL A 518 8.22 -17.61 9.06
C VAL A 518 7.51 -17.97 7.76
N ALA A 519 6.34 -17.38 7.54
CA ALA A 519 5.55 -17.57 6.34
C ALA A 519 5.23 -16.24 5.66
N LEU A 520 5.18 -16.26 4.33
CA LEU A 520 4.61 -15.21 3.50
C LEU A 520 3.27 -15.74 2.95
N GLU A 521 2.17 -15.10 3.35
CA GLU A 521 0.83 -15.58 3.08
C GLU A 521 -0.07 -14.51 2.45
N HIS A 522 -1.11 -14.95 1.74
CA HIS A 522 -2.18 -14.16 1.14
C HIS A 522 -1.66 -13.03 0.25
N LEU A 523 -1.13 -13.38 -0.92
CA LEU A 523 -0.62 -12.41 -1.87
C LEU A 523 -1.77 -11.70 -2.60
N ILE A 524 -1.92 -10.40 -2.36
CA ILE A 524 -2.89 -9.54 -3.05
C ILE A 524 -2.19 -8.85 -4.22
N PRO A 525 -2.77 -8.88 -5.45
CA PRO A 525 -2.22 -8.15 -6.57
C PRO A 525 -2.48 -6.65 -6.46
N LEU A 526 -1.48 -5.83 -6.79
CA LEU A 526 -1.60 -4.38 -6.85
C LEU A 526 -1.18 -3.86 -8.23
N ALA A 527 -1.46 -2.58 -8.50
CA ALA A 527 -1.12 -1.92 -9.77
C ALA A 527 -1.64 -2.67 -11.00
N MET A 528 -2.90 -3.14 -10.93
CA MET A 528 -3.55 -3.91 -12.00
C MET A 528 -3.69 -3.15 -13.33
N ASP A 529 -3.48 -1.84 -13.30
CA ASP A 529 -3.45 -0.95 -14.45
C ASP A 529 -2.08 -0.88 -15.15
N LEU A 530 -1.04 -1.54 -14.62
CA LEU A 530 0.29 -1.65 -15.22
C LEU A 530 0.49 -3.04 -15.84
N ASP A 531 0.91 -3.08 -17.10
CA ASP A 531 1.15 -4.36 -17.80
C ASP A 531 2.54 -4.95 -17.50
N HIS A 532 3.45 -4.13 -16.97
CA HIS A 532 4.80 -4.54 -16.62
C HIS A 532 5.37 -3.66 -15.51
N VAL A 533 6.01 -4.30 -14.53
CA VAL A 533 6.69 -3.65 -13.40
C VAL A 533 8.08 -4.26 -13.26
N SER A 534 9.14 -3.44 -13.34
CA SER A 534 10.53 -3.94 -13.35
C SER A 534 11.25 -3.76 -12.02
N ASP A 535 10.84 -2.78 -11.19
CA ASP A 535 11.45 -2.54 -9.88
C ASP A 535 10.46 -1.92 -8.88
N ILE A 536 10.71 -2.11 -7.59
CA ILE A 536 9.82 -1.74 -6.48
C ILE A 536 10.59 -1.18 -5.28
N ALA A 537 9.99 -0.19 -4.62
CA ALA A 537 10.50 0.36 -3.37
C ALA A 537 9.36 0.86 -2.46
N TRP A 538 9.50 0.69 -1.14
CA TRP A 538 8.57 1.23 -0.15
C TRP A 538 8.76 2.74 0.00
N ARG A 539 7.80 3.54 -0.47
CA ARG A 539 7.79 4.99 -0.30
C ARG A 539 7.26 5.41 1.06
N GLY A 540 6.34 4.63 1.62
CA GLY A 540 5.69 4.90 2.91
C GLY A 540 5.14 3.61 3.50
N ALA A 541 4.40 3.75 4.60
CA ALA A 541 3.74 2.62 5.26
C ALA A 541 2.59 2.03 4.42
N ASP A 542 1.98 2.82 3.54
CA ASP A 542 0.79 2.46 2.75
C ASP A 542 0.96 2.75 1.25
N GLN A 543 2.18 3.04 0.80
CA GLN A 543 2.47 3.39 -0.60
C GLN A 543 3.81 2.82 -1.08
N LEU A 544 3.78 2.25 -2.28
CA LEU A 544 4.93 1.80 -3.04
C LEU A 544 5.28 2.83 -4.13
N ALA A 545 6.56 2.95 -4.44
CA ALA A 545 7.04 3.50 -5.70
C ALA A 545 7.49 2.33 -6.58
N VAL A 546 7.06 2.33 -7.83
CA VAL A 546 7.38 1.26 -8.78
C VAL A 546 7.88 1.83 -10.08
N LEU A 547 8.77 1.10 -10.76
CA LEU A 547 9.15 1.37 -12.13
C LEU A 547 8.32 0.45 -13.03
N GLY A 548 7.48 1.01 -13.89
CA GLY A 548 6.55 0.23 -14.70
C GLY A 548 6.07 0.95 -15.95
N ARG A 549 5.20 0.30 -16.72
CA ARG A 549 4.57 0.88 -17.91
C ARG A 549 3.11 0.45 -18.00
N LYS A 550 2.28 1.37 -18.49
CA LYS A 550 0.91 1.10 -18.96
C LYS A 550 0.94 0.83 -20.45
N GLU A 551 0.28 -0.22 -20.94
CA GLU A 551 0.14 -0.53 -22.37
C GLU A 551 1.46 -0.41 -23.15
N ARG A 552 1.41 0.16 -24.36
CA ARG A 552 2.57 0.53 -25.20
C ARG A 552 3.23 1.83 -24.74
N GLY A 553 3.07 2.21 -23.48
CA GLY A 553 3.68 3.38 -22.87
C GLY A 553 5.17 3.20 -22.59
N ALA A 554 5.83 4.32 -22.26
CA ALA A 554 7.22 4.30 -21.80
C ALA A 554 7.32 3.80 -20.36
N LEU A 555 8.46 3.20 -20.03
CA LEU A 555 8.81 2.85 -18.66
C LEU A 555 9.01 4.15 -17.84
N GLN A 556 8.32 4.26 -16.70
CA GLN A 556 8.38 5.43 -15.84
C GLN A 556 8.03 5.07 -14.38
N ALA A 557 8.28 6.00 -13.47
CA ALA A 557 7.92 5.82 -12.08
C ALA A 557 6.41 6.00 -11.86
N TYR A 558 5.83 5.16 -11.01
CA TYR A 558 4.45 5.26 -10.54
C TYR A 558 4.39 5.14 -9.01
N LEU A 559 3.42 5.81 -8.41
CA LEU A 559 3.02 5.62 -7.01
C LEU A 559 1.81 4.69 -6.97
N VAL A 560 1.88 3.66 -6.13
CA VAL A 560 0.87 2.61 -5.98
C VAL A 560 0.45 2.56 -4.52
N SER A 561 -0.84 2.80 -4.25
CA SER A 561 -1.39 2.67 -2.90
C SER A 561 -1.61 1.20 -2.53
N LEU A 562 -1.43 0.85 -1.25
CA LEU A 562 -1.72 -0.49 -0.75
C LEU A 562 -3.22 -0.78 -0.60
N ASP A 563 -4.08 0.23 -0.70
CA ASP A 563 -5.53 0.04 -0.69
C ASP A 563 -6.04 -0.79 -1.88
N GLY A 564 -5.24 -0.97 -2.94
CA GLY A 564 -5.57 -1.75 -4.13
C GLY A 564 -6.70 -1.18 -5.00
N SER A 565 -7.44 -0.20 -4.48
CA SER A 565 -8.55 0.48 -5.13
C SER A 565 -8.11 1.70 -5.92
N THR A 566 -6.96 2.32 -5.62
CA THR A 566 -6.49 3.51 -6.31
C THR A 566 -5.67 3.15 -7.54
N GLU A 567 -5.95 3.78 -8.69
CA GLU A 567 -5.11 3.63 -9.88
C GLU A 567 -3.68 4.15 -9.65
N SER A 568 -2.71 3.54 -10.34
CA SER A 568 -1.32 3.95 -10.25
C SER A 568 -1.13 5.38 -10.76
N THR A 569 -0.57 6.26 -9.92
CA THR A 569 -0.34 7.67 -10.24
C THR A 569 1.06 7.85 -10.81
N SER A 570 1.19 8.43 -12.02
CA SER A 570 2.51 8.68 -12.61
C SER A 570 3.33 9.64 -11.74
N ALA A 571 4.58 9.26 -11.47
CA ALA A 571 5.61 10.09 -10.87
C ALA A 571 6.64 10.56 -11.91
N GLY A 572 6.35 10.39 -13.20
CA GLY A 572 7.19 10.82 -14.32
C GLY A 572 8.38 9.91 -14.61
N ALA A 573 9.16 10.31 -15.62
CA ALA A 573 10.38 9.63 -16.05
C ALA A 573 11.58 10.58 -16.03
N ALA A 574 12.78 10.01 -15.91
CA ALA A 574 14.02 10.77 -16.08
C ALA A 574 14.16 11.17 -17.55
N ALA A 575 14.60 12.41 -17.79
CA ALA A 575 14.79 12.90 -19.14
C ALA A 575 16.10 12.38 -19.74
N GLY A 576 16.04 11.84 -20.96
CA GLY A 576 17.21 11.57 -21.79
C GLY A 576 17.90 10.21 -21.60
N SER A 577 17.43 9.39 -20.65
CA SER A 577 17.95 8.04 -20.40
C SER A 577 16.86 7.14 -19.81
N ASP A 578 16.91 5.84 -20.10
CA ASP A 578 15.93 4.88 -19.59
C ASP A 578 16.21 4.57 -18.11
N MET A 579 15.17 4.59 -17.29
CA MET A 579 15.26 4.20 -15.88
C MET A 579 15.47 2.69 -15.76
N LYS A 580 16.36 2.27 -14.86
CA LYS A 580 16.66 0.86 -14.58
C LYS A 580 16.18 0.43 -13.19
N THR A 581 16.35 1.29 -12.19
CA THR A 581 15.98 1.01 -10.81
C THR A 581 15.31 2.21 -10.16
N ILE A 582 14.58 1.98 -9.07
CA ILE A 582 13.90 3.00 -8.28
C ILE A 582 14.16 2.80 -6.78
N ALA A 583 14.44 3.89 -6.08
CA ALA A 583 14.54 3.93 -4.62
C ALA A 583 13.53 4.92 -4.06
N ALA A 584 12.92 4.55 -2.95
CA ALA A 584 11.99 5.39 -2.22
C ALA A 584 12.11 5.14 -0.71
N ALA A 585 11.80 6.19 0.05
CA ALA A 585 11.67 6.12 1.50
C ALA A 585 10.72 7.21 2.01
N PRO A 586 10.16 7.02 3.22
CA PRO A 586 9.28 8.00 3.85
C PRO A 586 9.92 9.39 3.94
N GLY A 587 9.22 10.40 3.43
CA GLY A 587 9.69 11.80 3.44
C GLY A 587 10.90 12.10 2.55
N GLN A 588 11.42 11.11 1.81
CA GLN A 588 12.57 11.28 0.93
C GLN A 588 12.12 11.52 -0.53
N PRO A 589 12.95 12.21 -1.34
CA PRO A 589 12.75 12.24 -2.78
C PRO A 589 12.87 10.83 -3.38
N LEU A 590 12.21 10.59 -4.51
CA LEU A 590 12.46 9.37 -5.29
C LEU A 590 13.83 9.48 -5.95
N LEU A 591 14.54 8.36 -5.99
CA LEU A 591 15.79 8.20 -6.74
C LEU A 591 15.59 7.15 -7.83
N ALA A 592 16.27 7.33 -8.96
CA ALA A 592 16.33 6.35 -10.02
C ALA A 592 17.76 6.21 -10.51
N GLY A 593 18.21 4.96 -10.65
CA GLY A 593 19.38 4.65 -11.46
C GLY A 593 18.94 4.57 -12.92
N VAL A 594 19.68 5.21 -13.82
CA VAL A 594 19.36 5.18 -15.26
C VAL A 594 20.42 4.43 -16.06
N GLU A 595 20.16 4.21 -17.35
CA GLU A 595 21.04 3.44 -18.22
C GLU A 595 22.45 4.01 -18.37
N ASP A 596 22.60 5.33 -18.35
CA ASP A 596 23.88 6.04 -18.50
C ASP A 596 24.68 6.19 -17.18
N ASP A 597 24.48 5.29 -16.22
CA ASP A 597 25.20 5.22 -14.94
C ASP A 597 25.25 6.53 -14.15
N TYR A 598 24.11 7.23 -14.10
CA TYR A 598 23.89 8.35 -13.18
C TYR A 598 22.60 8.18 -12.39
N LEU A 599 22.52 8.90 -11.27
CA LEU A 599 21.34 8.99 -10.43
C LEU A 599 20.49 10.20 -10.81
N SER A 600 19.20 9.96 -10.99
CA SER A 600 18.20 11.02 -11.09
C SER A 600 17.35 11.07 -9.81
N MET A 601 17.03 12.27 -9.35
CA MET A 601 16.23 12.50 -8.15
C MET A 601 15.04 13.40 -8.45
N THR A 602 13.91 13.17 -7.77
CA THR A 602 12.75 14.07 -7.84
C THR A 602 12.91 15.27 -6.91
N ASN A 603 12.41 16.43 -7.32
CA ASN A 603 12.10 17.53 -6.39
C ASN A 603 10.65 17.43 -5.85
N ASP A 604 10.23 18.41 -5.04
CA ASP A 604 8.88 18.49 -4.43
C ASP A 604 7.72 18.44 -5.45
N ARG A 605 7.99 18.75 -6.72
CA ARG A 605 7.02 18.71 -7.83
C ARG A 605 7.10 17.42 -8.66
N LEU A 606 7.83 16.41 -8.17
CA LEU A 606 8.11 15.16 -8.88
C LEU A 606 8.79 15.38 -10.25
N MET A 607 9.59 16.44 -10.38
CA MET A 607 10.42 16.65 -11.55
C MET A 607 11.78 15.99 -11.35
N TRP A 608 12.18 15.14 -12.29
CA TRP A 608 13.44 14.39 -12.26
C TRP A 608 14.63 15.24 -12.70
N GLN A 609 15.71 15.20 -11.92
CA GLN A 609 16.96 15.91 -12.20
C GLN A 609 18.16 15.00 -11.91
N ARG A 610 19.20 15.04 -12.75
CA ARG A 610 20.47 14.35 -12.47
C ARG A 610 21.12 14.96 -11.23
N VAL A 611 21.63 14.10 -10.34
CA VAL A 611 22.28 14.52 -9.09
C VAL A 611 23.76 14.14 -9.07
N THR A 612 24.07 12.88 -9.36
CA THR A 612 25.46 12.37 -9.32
C THR A 612 25.64 11.16 -10.23
N ASP A 613 26.88 10.74 -10.43
CA ASP A 613 27.24 9.54 -11.17
C ASP A 613 27.18 8.31 -10.27
N GLY A 614 26.69 7.19 -10.80
CA GLY A 614 26.48 5.94 -10.07
C GLY A 614 25.19 5.23 -10.45
N ALA A 615 24.99 4.06 -9.86
CA ALA A 615 23.87 3.17 -10.17
C ALA A 615 23.30 2.52 -8.90
N ASN A 616 22.14 1.86 -9.07
CA ASN A 616 21.45 1.07 -8.04
C ASN A 616 21.22 1.82 -6.72
N PRO A 617 20.58 3.01 -6.73
CA PRO A 617 20.29 3.70 -5.48
C PRO A 617 19.37 2.86 -4.60
N VAL A 618 19.60 2.88 -3.28
CA VAL A 618 18.74 2.30 -2.26
C VAL A 618 18.61 3.25 -1.08
N TYR A 619 17.46 3.18 -0.39
CA TYR A 619 17.32 3.72 0.96
C TYR A 619 17.39 2.55 1.96
N PRO A 620 17.82 2.80 3.21
CA PRO A 620 17.82 1.79 4.26
C PRO A 620 16.45 1.16 4.51
N GLY A 621 16.48 -0.15 4.81
CA GLY A 621 15.30 -0.98 5.06
C GLY A 621 14.59 -1.46 3.81
#